data_AF-A0A482RDU9-F1
#
_entry.id   AF-A0A482RDU9-F1
#
_cell.length_a   1.000
_cell.length_b   1.000
_cell.length_c   1.000
_cell.angle_alpha   90.00
_cell.angle_beta   90.00
_cell.angle_gamma   90.00
#
_symmetry.space_group_name_H-M   'P 1'
#
loop_
_entity.id
_entity.type
_entity.pdbx_description
1 polymer ?
#
loop_
_entity_poly.entity_id
_entity_poly.type
_entity_poly.pdbx_seq_one_letter_code
_entity_poly.pdbx_strand_id
1 'polypeptide(L)' 'MTIAGMAASFGVSAAFLDAELSRLIAAGKITAKVDAVAGIVETSRPDNKNAQYLAVIKQGDLLLNKIQKLSRVITL' A
#
# COMPACT_ATOMS: atom_id res chain seq x y z
N MET A 1 -1.67 -12.81 -11.05
CA MET A 1 -2.84 -13.02 -11.93
C MET A 1 -2.52 -12.39 -13.28
N THR A 2 -2.83 -13.00 -14.43
CA THR A 2 -2.51 -12.37 -15.73
C THR A 2 -3.54 -11.31 -16.10
N ILE A 3 -3.09 -10.23 -16.75
CA ILE A 3 -3.98 -9.17 -17.26
C ILE A 3 -4.98 -9.76 -18.24
N ALA A 4 -4.56 -10.69 -19.10
CA ALA A 4 -5.43 -11.37 -20.06
C ALA A 4 -6.53 -12.21 -19.39
N GLY A 5 -6.19 -12.97 -18.34
CA GLY A 5 -7.17 -13.78 -17.60
C GLY A 5 -8.17 -12.92 -16.82
N MET A 6 -7.70 -11.79 -16.27
CA MET A 6 -8.55 -10.80 -15.63
C MET A 6 -9.49 -10.13 -16.64
N ALA A 7 -8.95 -9.67 -17.77
CA ALA A 7 -9.69 -9.05 -18.86
C ALA A 7 -10.80 -9.98 -19.42
N ALA A 8 -10.50 -11.26 -19.60
CA ALA A 8 -11.48 -12.27 -20.03
C ALA A 8 -12.62 -12.47 -19.01
N SER A 9 -12.30 -12.42 -17.72
CA SER A 9 -13.29 -12.57 -16.64
C SER A 9 -14.19 -11.35 -16.50
N PHE A 10 -13.66 -10.15 -16.76
CA PHE A 10 -14.42 -8.90 -16.74
C PHE A 10 -15.08 -8.57 -18.09
N GLY A 11 -14.77 -9.30 -19.16
CA GLY A 11 -15.30 -9.04 -20.51
C GLY A 11 -14.81 -7.72 -21.12
N VAL A 12 -13.65 -7.22 -20.69
CA VAL A 12 -13.08 -5.94 -21.15
C VAL A 12 -11.78 -6.14 -21.92
N SER A 13 -11.33 -5.13 -22.66
CA SER A 13 -10.03 -5.18 -23.33
C SER A 13 -8.88 -5.06 -22.34
N ALA A 14 -7.75 -5.70 -22.63
CA ALA A 14 -6.55 -5.63 -21.79
C ALA A 14 -6.03 -4.18 -21.64
N ALA A 15 -6.13 -3.37 -22.69
CA ALA A 15 -5.73 -1.96 -22.68
C ALA A 15 -6.63 -1.11 -21.78
N PHE A 16 -7.94 -1.39 -21.76
CA PHE A 16 -8.87 -0.71 -20.85
C PHE A 16 -8.59 -1.08 -19.39
N LEU A 17 -8.34 -2.37 -19.14
CA LEU A 17 -8.03 -2.86 -17.81
C LEU A 17 -6.73 -2.25 -17.27
N ASP A 18 -5.70 -2.12 -18.10
CA ASP A 18 -4.41 -1.53 -17.71
C ASP A 18 -4.53 -0.04 -17.33
N ALA A 19 -5.27 0.73 -18.12
CA ALA A 19 -5.55 2.15 -17.84
C ALA A 19 -6.33 2.32 -16.52
N GLU A 20 -7.35 1.48 -16.29
CA GLU A 20 -8.20 1.59 -15.12
C GLU A 20 -7.49 1.09 -13.85
N LEU A 21 -6.71 0.00 -13.93
CA LEU A 21 -5.86 -0.47 -12.82
C LEU A 21 -4.83 0.59 -12.45
N SER A 22 -4.15 1.20 -13.42
CA SER A 22 -3.19 2.28 -13.18
C SER A 22 -3.84 3.45 -12.42
N ARG A 23 -5.05 3.85 -12.82
CA ARG A 23 -5.82 4.90 -12.14
C ARG A 23 -6.20 4.53 -10.70
N LEU A 24 -6.66 3.30 -10.48
CA LEU A 24 -7.09 2.82 -9.16
C LEU A 24 -5.94 2.61 -8.18
N ILE A 25 -4.76 2.20 -8.68
CA ILE A 25 -3.52 2.07 -7.91
C ILE A 25 -3.00 3.46 -7.54
N ALA A 26 -2.97 4.40 -8.50
CA ALA A 26 -2.57 5.78 -8.23
C ALA A 26 -3.49 6.47 -7.21
N ALA A 27 -4.79 6.15 -7.23
CA ALA A 27 -5.76 6.62 -6.24
C ALA A 27 -5.66 5.92 -4.88
N GLY A 28 -4.79 4.91 -4.73
CA GLY A 28 -4.62 4.14 -3.48
C GLY A 28 -5.82 3.28 -3.09
N LYS A 29 -6.80 3.08 -4.00
CA LYS A 29 -8.00 2.27 -3.74
C LYS A 29 -7.73 0.77 -3.81
N ILE A 30 -6.74 0.37 -4.62
CA ILE A 30 -6.31 -1.02 -4.77
C ILE A 30 -4.82 -1.10 -4.47
N THR A 31 -4.45 -1.94 -3.51
CA THR A 31 -3.04 -2.26 -3.23
C THR A 31 -2.60 -3.38 -4.17
N ALA A 32 -2.26 -3.00 -5.40
CA ALA A 32 -1.71 -3.90 -6.39
C ALA A 32 -0.58 -3.21 -7.17
N LYS A 33 0.29 -4.03 -7.75
CA LYS A 33 1.31 -3.61 -8.71
C LYS A 33 1.00 -4.27 -10.05
N VAL A 34 1.10 -3.49 -11.12
CA VAL A 34 0.94 -3.97 -12.48
C VAL A 34 2.33 -4.01 -13.13
N ASP A 35 2.70 -5.17 -13.65
CA ASP A 35 3.83 -5.33 -14.56
C ASP A 35 3.28 -5.43 -15.98
N ALA A 36 3.38 -4.32 -16.73
CA ALA A 36 2.92 -4.24 -18.11
C ALA A 36 3.81 -5.03 -19.09
N VAL A 37 5.06 -5.34 -18.72
CA VAL A 37 6.00 -6.10 -19.57
C VAL A 37 5.73 -7.59 -19.46
N ALA A 38 5.54 -8.08 -18.22
CA ALA A 38 5.19 -9.48 -17.98
C ALA A 38 3.68 -9.78 -18.17
N GLY A 39 2.84 -8.74 -18.20
CA GLY A 39 1.38 -8.87 -18.28
C GLY A 39 0.76 -9.46 -17.00
N ILE A 40 1.39 -9.20 -15.85
CA ILE A 40 1.02 -9.78 -14.55
C ILE A 40 0.57 -8.67 -13.60
N VAL A 41 -0.52 -8.94 -12.88
CA VAL A 41 -0.99 -8.16 -11.73
C VAL A 41 -0.62 -8.90 -10.45
N GLU A 42 0.16 -8.23 -9.60
CA GLU A 42 0.51 -8.67 -8.26
C GLU A 42 -0.31 -7.89 -7.23
N THR A 43 -1.20 -8.58 -6.52
CA THR A 43 -1.98 -7.96 -5.45
C THR A 43 -1.24 -8.12 -4.13
N SER A 44 -0.61 -7.05 -3.65
CA SER A 44 -0.04 -7.03 -2.30
C SER A 44 -1.15 -6.62 -1.34
N ARG A 45 -1.92 -7.57 -0.82
CA ARG A 45 -2.86 -7.28 0.27
C ARG A 45 -2.04 -6.82 1.47
N PRO A 46 -2.19 -5.59 1.98
CA PRO A 46 -1.48 -5.18 3.18
C PRO A 46 -1.99 -6.04 4.32
N ASP A 47 -1.10 -6.86 4.88
CA ASP A 47 -1.44 -7.67 6.05
C ASP A 47 -1.87 -6.75 7.18
N ASN A 48 -3.08 -6.95 7.69
CA ASN A 48 -3.65 -6.15 8.78
C ASN A 48 -2.69 -6.10 9.99
N LYS A 49 -1.96 -7.20 10.24
CA LYS A 49 -0.92 -7.27 11.27
C LYS A 49 0.27 -6.35 10.98
N ASN A 50 0.74 -6.26 9.74
CA ASN A 50 1.87 -5.39 9.39
C ASN A 50 1.47 -3.92 9.47
N ALA A 51 0.24 -3.59 9.05
CA ALA A 51 -0.32 -2.25 9.20
C ALA A 51 -0.44 -1.83 10.69
N GLN A 52 -0.95 -2.73 11.54
CA GLN A 52 -1.03 -2.51 12.99
C GLN A 52 0.37 -2.37 13.62
N TYR A 53 1.32 -3.22 13.24
CA TYR A 53 2.70 -3.16 13.72
C TYR A 53 3.37 -1.82 13.40
N LEU A 54 3.27 -1.35 12.15
CA LEU A 54 3.81 -0.05 11.73
C LEU A 54 3.13 1.12 12.47
N ALA A 55 1.82 1.02 12.73
CA ALA A 55 1.10 2.04 13.49
C ALA A 55 1.60 2.11 14.95
N VAL A 56 1.83 0.96 15.59
CA VAL A 56 2.36 0.87 16.95
C VAL A 56 3.77 1.48 17.03
N ILE A 57 4.66 1.15 16.09
CA ILE A 57 6.01 1.74 16.04
C ILE A 57 5.93 3.26 15.92
N LYS A 58 5.12 3.76 14.99
CA LYS A 58 5.00 5.20 14.76
C LYS A 58 4.45 5.94 15.99
N GLN A 59 3.47 5.37 16.67
CA GLN A 59 2.95 5.94 17.92
C GLN A 59 3.97 5.86 19.05
N GLY A 60 4.74 4.77 19.13
CA GLY A 60 5.82 4.60 20.09
C GLY A 60 6.93 5.66 19.92
N ASP A 61 7.35 5.92 18.69
CA ASP A 61 8.36 6.95 18.38
C ASP A 61 7.88 8.37 18.76
N LEU A 62 6.60 8.67 18.49
CA LEU A 62 5.99 9.94 18.91
C LEU A 62 6.03 10.11 20.44
N LEU A 63 5.71 9.05 21.18
CA LEU A 63 5.73 9.07 22.64
C LEU A 63 7.16 9.24 23.16
N LEU A 64 8.12 8.49 22.61
CA LEU A 64 9.52 8.56 23.00
C LEU A 64 10.08 9.97 22.82
N ASN A 65 9.79 10.60 21.67
CA ASN A 65 10.18 11.98 21.40
C ASN A 65 9.59 12.96 22.43
N LYS A 66 8.33 12.77 22.85
CA LYS A 66 7.71 13.62 23.88
C LYS A 66 8.36 13.44 25.24
N ILE A 67 8.64 12.20 25.65
CA ILE A 67 9.31 11.89 26.92
C ILE A 67 10.73 12.45 26.93
N GLN A 68 11.49 12.27 25.85
CA GLN A 68 12.84 12.83 25.73
C GLN A 68 12.86 14.36 25.86
N LYS A 69 11.91 15.05 25.21
CA LYS A 69 11.76 16.51 25.36
C LYS A 69 11.46 16.91 26.81
N LEU A 70 10.56 16.19 27.48
CA LEU A 70 10.20 16.47 28.88
C LEU A 70 11.39 16.26 29.82
N SER A 71 12.11 15.13 29.66
CA SER A 71 13.28 14.80 30.47
C SER A 71 14.36 15.88 30.38
N ARG A 72 14.58 16.44 29.18
CA ARG A 72 15.58 17.50 28.97
C ARG A 72 15.23 18.78 29.72
N VAL A 73 13.93 19.12 29.86
CA VAL A 73 13.46 20.30 30.61
C VAL A 73 13.61 20.09 32.12
N ILE A 74 13.38 18.86 32.62
CA ILE A 74 13.46 18.55 34.06
C ILE A 74 14.92 18.48 34.56
N THR A 75 15.87 18.18 33.67
CA THR A 75 17.31 18.06 34.02
C THR A 75 18.08 19.39 33.89
N LEU A 76 17.39 20.48 33.51
CA LEU A 76 17.89 21.86 33.48
C LEU A 76 17.40 22.62 34.71
#